data_AF-A0A553EB15-F1
#
_entry.id   AF-A0A553EB15-F1
#
_cell.length_a   1.000
_cell.length_b   1.000
_cell.length_c   1.000
_cell.angle_alpha   90.00
_cell.angle_beta   90.00
_cell.angle_gamma   90.00
#
_symmetry.space_group_name_H-M   'P 1'
#
loop_
_entity.id
_entity.type
_entity.pdbx_description
1 polymer ?
#
loop_
_entity_poly.entity_id
_entity_poly.type
_entity_poly.pdbx_seq_one_letter_code
_entity_poly.pdbx_strand_id
1 'polypeptide(L)'
;MMTLNRYKTKFNNPNYSYKLHNLQYQDLNYDNYYTSGGYDMIDDFNQRDFGNDFPIDRVNSYSLKQLQDGLKGARYWNQWKDNLKSKYNNPTEMYLDELFNNWQD
;
A
#
# COMPACT_ATOMS: atom_id res chain seq x y z
N MET A 1 -5.89 1.88 11.33
CA MET A 1 -6.30 0.52 11.65
C MET A 1 -5.78 -0.36 10.53
N MET A 2 -4.55 -0.86 10.68
CA MET A 2 -3.99 -1.87 9.76
C MET A 2 -4.90 -3.09 9.71
N THR A 3 -4.86 -3.83 8.60
CA THR A 3 -5.83 -4.85 8.20
C THR A 3 -6.20 -5.84 9.31
N LEU A 4 -5.23 -6.43 10.01
CA LEU A 4 -5.49 -7.36 11.11
C LEU A 4 -6.25 -6.72 12.28
N ASN A 5 -5.84 -5.51 12.67
CA ASN A 5 -6.46 -4.78 13.77
C ASN A 5 -7.91 -4.39 13.41
N ARG A 6 -8.16 -3.99 12.15
CA ARG A 6 -9.50 -3.69 11.64
C ARG A 6 -10.44 -4.88 11.75
N TYR A 7 -10.00 -6.08 11.39
CA TYR A 7 -10.82 -7.30 11.53
C TYR A 7 -11.16 -7.62 12.98
N LYS A 8 -10.19 -7.47 13.88
CA LYS A 8 -10.38 -7.76 15.31
C LYS A 8 -11.28 -6.74 16.01
N THR A 9 -11.19 -5.46 15.65
CA THR A 9 -11.84 -4.40 16.43
C THR A 9 -13.06 -3.77 15.76
N LYS A 10 -13.08 -3.58 14.43
CA LYS A 10 -14.19 -2.93 13.71
C LYS A 10 -15.30 -3.95 13.41
N PHE A 11 -14.92 -5.17 13.07
CA PHE A 11 -15.84 -6.27 12.80
C PHE A 11 -16.05 -7.20 14.01
N ASN A 12 -15.49 -6.84 15.17
CA ASN A 12 -15.61 -7.55 16.44
C ASN A 12 -15.33 -9.05 16.34
N ASN A 13 -14.34 -9.44 15.52
CA ASN A 13 -13.91 -10.82 15.35
C ASN A 13 -12.52 -11.03 15.97
N PRO A 14 -12.43 -11.20 17.30
CA PRO A 14 -11.14 -11.29 18.01
C PRO A 14 -10.30 -12.49 17.56
N ASN A 15 -10.96 -13.54 17.06
CA ASN A 15 -10.34 -14.78 16.58
C ASN A 15 -10.10 -14.79 15.06
N TYR A 16 -10.18 -13.63 14.41
CA TYR A 16 -9.95 -13.52 12.97
C TYR A 16 -8.59 -14.13 12.60
N SER A 17 -8.66 -15.12 11.70
CA SER A 17 -7.53 -15.83 11.11
C SER A 17 -7.67 -15.73 9.60
N TYR A 18 -6.57 -15.51 8.90
CA TYR A 18 -6.57 -15.37 7.45
C TYR A 18 -6.82 -16.74 6.78
N LYS A 19 -7.74 -16.76 5.82
CA LYS A 19 -8.18 -17.97 5.11
C LYS A 19 -7.07 -18.64 4.29
N LEU A 20 -6.07 -17.87 3.84
CA LEU A 20 -4.93 -18.31 3.02
C LEU A 20 -3.57 -17.97 3.67
N HIS A 21 -3.53 -17.94 5.01
CA HIS A 21 -2.38 -17.48 5.83
C HIS A 21 -2.20 -15.97 5.86
N ASN A 22 -1.43 -15.48 6.85
CA ASN A 22 -1.10 -14.06 6.93
C ASN A 22 -0.08 -13.73 5.83
N LEU A 23 -0.55 -13.08 4.76
CA LEU A 23 0.26 -12.72 3.61
C LEU A 23 1.41 -11.75 3.95
N GLN A 24 1.40 -11.15 5.15
CA GLN A 24 2.54 -10.40 5.70
C GLN A 24 3.78 -11.28 5.98
N TYR A 25 3.65 -12.60 5.99
CA TYR A 25 4.74 -13.55 6.24
C TYR A 25 5.14 -14.36 5.01
N GLN A 26 4.63 -14.02 3.82
CA GLN A 26 4.99 -14.70 2.58
C GLN A 26 6.11 -13.94 1.85
N ASP A 27 7.01 -14.71 1.24
CA ASP A 27 8.12 -14.19 0.43
C ASP A 27 7.59 -13.62 -0.89
N LEU A 28 8.07 -12.43 -1.27
CA LEU A 28 7.56 -11.67 -2.43
C LEU A 28 8.01 -12.23 -3.79
N ASN A 29 8.90 -13.22 -3.78
CA ASN A 29 9.53 -13.74 -5.00
C ASN A 29 8.59 -14.52 -5.92
N TYR A 30 7.39 -14.90 -5.47
CA TYR A 30 6.49 -15.76 -6.25
C TYR A 30 5.03 -15.31 -6.31
N ASP A 31 4.60 -14.33 -5.50
CA ASP A 31 3.21 -13.86 -5.51
C ASP A 31 3.06 -12.40 -5.04
N ASN A 32 2.11 -11.69 -5.67
CA ASN A 32 1.88 -10.25 -5.58
C ASN A 32 1.05 -9.85 -4.34
N TYR A 33 1.57 -10.06 -3.12
CA TYR A 33 0.80 -9.83 -1.89
C TYR A 33 1.40 -8.85 -0.88
N TYR A 34 0.50 -8.06 -0.29
CA TYR A 34 0.59 -7.16 0.87
C TYR A 34 1.62 -6.01 0.85
N THR A 35 2.64 -6.02 -0.01
CA THR A 35 3.59 -4.90 -0.13
C THR A 35 3.52 -4.12 -1.42
N SER A 36 2.75 -4.53 -2.44
CA SER A 36 2.71 -3.82 -3.74
C SER A 36 2.54 -2.32 -3.55
N GLY A 37 1.49 -1.83 -2.89
CA GLY A 37 1.30 -0.39 -2.72
C GLY A 37 2.47 0.36 -2.07
N GLY A 38 3.28 -0.27 -1.20
CA GLY A 38 4.51 0.34 -0.68
C GLY A 38 5.74 0.13 -1.57
N TYR A 39 5.81 -1.00 -2.26
CA TYR A 39 6.88 -1.41 -3.17
C TYR A 39 6.80 -0.67 -4.51
N ASP A 40 5.60 -0.60 -5.09
CA ASP A 40 5.19 0.22 -6.24
C ASP A 40 5.63 1.68 -6.02
N MET A 41 5.55 2.22 -4.80
CA MET A 41 6.02 3.57 -4.51
C MET A 41 7.55 3.73 -4.53
N ILE A 42 8.32 2.64 -4.45
CA ILE A 42 9.79 2.62 -4.39
C ILE A 42 10.39 2.31 -5.77
N ASP A 43 9.89 1.26 -6.42
CA ASP A 43 10.41 0.81 -7.72
C ASP A 43 9.98 1.76 -8.86
N ASP A 44 10.53 1.57 -10.05
CA ASP A 44 10.23 2.36 -11.25
C ASP A 44 9.48 1.55 -12.32
N PHE A 45 8.85 0.44 -11.93
CA PHE A 45 8.25 -0.50 -12.86
C PHE A 45 6.75 -0.30 -13.00
N ASN A 46 6.32 0.11 -14.19
CA ASN A 46 4.89 0.23 -14.49
C ASN A 46 4.29 -1.13 -14.85
N GLN A 47 3.44 -1.68 -13.99
CA GLN A 47 2.77 -2.97 -14.23
C GLN A 47 1.97 -3.02 -15.54
N ARG A 48 1.53 -1.87 -16.07
CA ARG A 48 0.88 -1.74 -17.39
C ARG A 48 1.72 -2.34 -18.53
N ASP A 49 3.04 -2.41 -18.38
CA ASP A 49 3.94 -2.95 -19.39
C ASP A 49 3.71 -4.46 -19.66
N PHE A 50 3.06 -5.17 -18.73
CA PHE A 50 2.63 -6.57 -18.94
C PHE A 50 1.31 -6.72 -19.70
N GLY A 51 0.55 -5.63 -19.91
CA GLY A 51 -0.68 -5.63 -20.73
C GLY A 51 -1.83 -4.79 -20.19
N ASN A 52 -2.93 -4.75 -20.96
CA ASN A 52 -4.11 -3.94 -20.64
C ASN A 52 -4.90 -4.43 -19.41
N ASP A 53 -4.66 -5.66 -18.95
CA ASP A 53 -5.34 -6.24 -17.79
C ASP A 53 -4.67 -5.90 -16.45
N PHE A 54 -3.48 -5.28 -16.47
CA PHE A 54 -2.71 -4.89 -15.28
C PHE A 54 -3.05 -3.45 -14.83
N PRO A 55 -2.77 -3.04 -13.59
CA PRO A 55 -2.98 -1.65 -13.18
C PRO A 55 -1.97 -0.70 -13.84
N ILE A 56 -2.31 0.59 -13.93
CA ILE A 56 -1.34 1.65 -14.25
C ILE A 56 -0.60 1.95 -12.96
N ASP A 57 0.72 1.73 -12.97
CA ASP A 57 1.59 2.00 -11.84
C ASP A 57 2.64 3.04 -12.23
N ARG A 58 2.53 4.23 -11.64
CA ARG A 58 3.31 5.41 -12.03
C ARG A 58 3.90 6.16 -10.85
N VAL A 59 3.64 5.67 -9.64
CA VAL A 59 4.28 6.22 -8.46
C VAL A 59 5.65 5.57 -8.36
N ASN A 60 6.68 6.32 -8.01
CA ASN A 60 8.02 5.79 -7.79
C ASN A 60 8.87 6.73 -6.93
N SER A 61 10.12 6.34 -6.68
CA SER A 61 11.14 7.19 -6.07
C SER A 61 10.88 7.61 -4.63
N TYR A 62 9.90 7.02 -3.94
CA TYR A 62 9.83 7.14 -2.48
C TYR A 62 10.91 6.28 -1.84
N SER A 63 11.60 6.84 -0.86
CA SER A 63 12.48 6.06 0.02
C SER A 63 11.66 5.32 1.07
N LEU A 64 12.18 4.17 1.52
CA LEU A 64 11.61 3.42 2.65
C LEU A 64 11.41 4.30 3.89
N LYS A 65 12.31 5.26 4.11
CA LYS A 65 12.23 6.21 5.22
C LYS A 65 11.01 7.14 5.10
N GLN A 66 10.75 7.67 3.91
CA GLN A 66 9.57 8.51 3.65
C GLN A 66 8.28 7.71 3.87
N LEU A 67 8.23 6.47 3.37
CA LEU A 67 7.11 5.57 3.57
C LEU A 67 6.84 5.29 5.06
N GLN A 68 7.89 4.94 5.81
CA GLN A 68 7.81 4.70 7.25
C GLN A 68 7.32 5.94 8.03
N ASP A 69 7.83 7.12 7.72
CA ASP A 69 7.44 8.36 8.39
C ASP A 69 6.03 8.84 7.97
N GLY A 70 5.59 8.50 6.76
CA GLY A 70 4.22 8.68 6.30
C GLY A 70 3.23 7.81 7.08
N LEU A 71 3.62 6.60 7.48
CA LEU A 71 2.76 5.68 8.26
C LEU A 71 2.50 6.16 9.68
N LYS A 72 3.37 6.98 10.26
CA LYS A 72 3.23 7.46 11.65
C LYS A 72 1.92 8.24 11.82
N GLY A 73 1.05 7.72 12.69
CA GLY A 73 -0.25 8.33 13.01
C GLY A 73 -1.37 8.02 12.01
N ALA A 74 -1.07 7.42 10.85
CA ALA A 74 -2.07 7.05 9.87
C ALA A 74 -2.97 5.91 10.41
N ARG A 75 -4.29 6.12 10.38
CA ARG A 75 -5.29 5.10 10.71
C ARG A 75 -6.00 4.55 9.48
N TYR A 76 -5.77 5.09 8.30
CA TYR A 76 -6.48 4.76 7.07
C TYR A 76 -5.49 4.86 5.90
N TRP A 77 -5.71 4.12 4.83
CA TRP A 77 -4.88 4.21 3.61
C TRP A 77 -4.86 5.64 3.07
N ASN A 78 -6.03 6.28 3.03
CA ASN A 78 -6.12 7.69 2.64
C ASN A 78 -5.29 8.61 3.55
N GLN A 79 -5.22 8.34 4.85
CA GLN A 79 -4.37 9.13 5.75
C GLN A 79 -2.88 8.89 5.52
N TRP A 80 -2.48 7.68 5.13
CA TRP A 80 -1.08 7.43 4.76
C TRP A 80 -0.70 8.20 3.49
N LYS A 81 -1.56 8.14 2.47
CA LYS A 81 -1.44 8.94 1.25
C LYS A 81 -1.32 10.44 1.54
N ASP A 82 -2.23 10.97 2.35
CA ASP A 82 -2.25 12.39 2.70
C ASP A 82 -0.99 12.80 3.49
N ASN A 83 -0.48 11.90 4.34
CA ASN A 83 0.79 12.11 5.03
C ASN A 83 1.98 12.15 4.07
N LEU A 84 1.99 11.34 3.00
CA LEU A 84 3.05 11.37 1.99
C LEU A 84 3.00 12.69 1.20
N LYS A 85 1.81 13.08 0.71
CA LYS A 85 1.58 14.33 -0.05
C LYS A 85 1.91 15.58 0.77
N SER A 86 1.68 15.56 2.09
CA SER A 86 1.91 16.74 2.95
C SER A 86 3.35 16.87 3.45
N LYS A 87 4.11 15.77 3.56
CA LYS A 87 5.46 15.78 4.15
C LYS A 87 6.58 15.80 3.14
N TYR A 88 6.33 15.34 1.91
CA TYR A 88 7.36 15.15 0.91
C TYR A 88 6.90 15.71 -0.43
N ASN A 89 7.83 16.33 -1.15
CA ASN A 89 7.64 16.66 -2.55
C ASN A 89 8.28 15.54 -3.37
N ASN A 90 7.46 14.70 -3.99
CA ASN A 90 7.92 13.63 -4.88
C ASN A 90 7.42 13.92 -6.31
N PRO A 91 8.27 13.81 -7.36
CA PRO A 91 7.86 14.07 -8.74
C PRO A 91 6.64 13.27 -9.23
N THR A 92 6.35 12.13 -8.60
CA THR A 92 5.25 11.23 -8.93
C THR A 92 4.07 11.29 -7.95
N GLU A 93 4.08 12.23 -7.00
CA GLU A 93 3.03 12.33 -5.96
C GLU A 93 1.62 12.55 -6.52
N MET A 94 1.51 13.15 -7.72
CA MET A 94 0.25 13.35 -8.43
C MET A 94 -0.44 12.02 -8.80
N TYR A 95 0.29 10.92 -8.86
CA TYR A 95 -0.22 9.58 -9.14
C TYR A 95 -0.57 8.79 -7.87
N LEU A 96 -0.32 9.34 -6.67
CA LEU A 96 -0.72 8.68 -5.42
C LEU A 96 -2.23 8.46 -5.33
N ASP A 97 -3.05 9.35 -5.89
CA ASP A 97 -4.49 9.14 -5.92
C ASP A 97 -4.88 7.96 -6.82
N GLU A 98 -4.21 7.77 -7.96
CA GLU A 98 -4.40 6.61 -8.85
C GLU A 98 -4.02 5.31 -8.14
N LEU A 99 -2.84 5.27 -7.52
CA LEU A 99 -2.35 4.11 -6.80
C LEU A 99 -3.32 3.75 -5.66
N PHE A 100 -3.67 4.71 -4.80
CA PHE A 100 -4.50 4.45 -3.62
C PHE A 100 -5.97 4.17 -3.91
N ASN A 101 -6.47 4.43 -5.12
CA ASN A 101 -7.82 4.00 -5.53
C ASN A 101 -7.99 2.47 -5.50
N ASN A 102 -6.88 1.71 -5.56
CA ASN A 102 -6.89 0.25 -5.43
C ASN A 102 -7.09 -0.24 -3.98
N TRP A 103 -6.95 0.64 -2.98
CA TRP A 103 -7.09 0.31 -1.55
C TRP A 103 -8.05 1.29 -0.85
N GLN A 104 -9.34 0.99 -0.91
CA GLN A 104 -10.36 1.78 -0.22
C GLN A 104 -10.51 1.36 1.24
N ASP A 105 -10.58 2.34 2.14
CA ASP A 105 -10.91 2.16 3.56
C ASP A 105 -12.41 1.92 3.81
#